data_AF-A0A8J2F796-F1
#
_entry.id   AF-A0A8J2F796-F1
#
_cell.length_a   1.000
_cell.length_b   1.000
_cell.length_c   1.000
_cell.angle_alpha   90.00
_cell.angle_beta   90.00
_cell.angle_gamma   90.00
#
_symmetry.space_group_name_H-M   'P 1'
#
loop_
_entity.id
_entity.type
_entity.pdbx_description
1 polymer ?
#
loop_
_entity_poly.entity_id
_entity_poly.type
_entity_poly.pdbx_seq_one_letter_code
_entity_poly.pdbx_strand_id
1 'polypeptide(L)'
;MPPASRGGTRTVMGKVKEVVAAIRQTIRSLIRQHIRMGRAPYICVLGCMLLLFAGVMLISTFDSREARAAPRGWPVFVAASSSNQWTSFCMLMSSGAIVLTINYLPKLEGEA
;
A
#
# COMPACT_ATOMS: atom_id res chain seq x y z
N MET A 1 9.46 -45.82 -19.99
CA MET A 1 8.36 -45.02 -19.40
C MET A 1 8.85 -43.58 -19.20
N PRO A 2 8.42 -42.58 -19.99
CA PRO A 2 8.30 -41.20 -19.51
C PRO A 2 6.89 -41.01 -18.89
N PRO A 3 6.56 -39.96 -18.09
CA PRO A 3 6.95 -38.57 -18.38
C PRO A 3 7.06 -37.54 -17.22
N ALA A 4 7.58 -36.36 -17.61
CA ALA A 4 7.15 -34.99 -17.26
C ALA A 4 7.07 -34.51 -15.79
N SER A 5 8.00 -33.63 -15.40
CA SER A 5 7.71 -32.58 -14.39
C SER A 5 8.55 -31.28 -14.48
N ARG A 6 9.36 -31.07 -15.53
CA ARG A 6 10.24 -29.88 -15.64
C ARG A 6 9.59 -28.65 -16.30
N GLY A 7 8.28 -28.67 -16.57
CA GLY A 7 7.57 -27.60 -17.29
C GLY A 7 6.91 -26.51 -16.43
N GLY A 8 6.70 -26.72 -15.13
CA GLY A 8 5.86 -25.83 -14.31
C GLY A 8 6.52 -24.51 -13.89
N THR A 9 7.82 -24.50 -13.63
CA THR A 9 8.55 -23.32 -13.09
C THR A 9 8.79 -22.23 -14.13
N ARG A 10 8.95 -22.58 -15.41
CA ARG A 10 9.09 -21.59 -16.51
C ARG A 10 7.83 -20.75 -16.71
N THR A 11 6.66 -21.36 -16.51
CA THR A 11 5.35 -20.73 -16.73
C THR A 11 5.01 -19.74 -15.62
N VAL A 12 5.36 -20.03 -14.37
CA VAL A 12 5.15 -19.12 -13.22
C VAL A 12 6.03 -17.88 -13.36
N MET A 13 7.31 -18.06 -13.71
CA MET A 13 8.25 -16.96 -13.92
C MET A 13 7.85 -16.04 -15.08
N GLY A 14 7.25 -16.60 -16.14
CA GLY A 14 6.67 -15.85 -17.26
C GLY A 14 5.48 -14.99 -16.84
N LYS A 15 4.53 -15.57 -16.09
CA LYS A 15 3.36 -14.86 -15.57
C LYS A 15 3.74 -13.72 -14.61
N VAL A 16 4.73 -13.93 -13.74
CA VAL A 16 5.22 -12.86 -12.84
C VAL A 16 5.80 -11.70 -13.65
N LYS A 17 6.58 -11.98 -14.70
CA LYS A 17 7.13 -10.92 -15.57
C LYS A 17 6.04 -10.15 -16.30
N GLU A 18 4.99 -10.81 -16.79
CA GLU A 18 3.84 -10.15 -17.41
C GLU A 18 3.09 -9.26 -16.41
N VAL A 19 2.83 -9.75 -15.19
CA VAL A 19 2.18 -8.95 -14.14
C VAL A 19 3.03 -7.74 -13.77
N VAL A 20 4.34 -7.91 -13.61
CA VAL A 20 5.26 -6.79 -13.33
C VAL A 20 5.29 -5.79 -14.49
N ALA A 21 5.28 -6.25 -15.73
CA ALA A 21 5.22 -5.38 -16.90
C ALA A 21 3.90 -4.60 -16.98
N ALA A 22 2.77 -5.26 -16.69
CA ALA A 22 1.45 -4.63 -16.63
C ALA A 22 1.39 -3.56 -15.53
N ILE A 23 1.85 -3.89 -14.32
CA ILE A 23 1.95 -2.93 -13.20
C ILE A 23 2.81 -1.72 -13.61
N ARG A 24 3.95 -1.95 -14.24
CA ARG A 24 4.85 -0.87 -14.70
C ARG A 24 4.18 0.04 -15.72
N GLN A 25 3.40 -0.52 -16.65
CA GLN A 25 2.66 0.27 -17.64
C GLN A 25 1.54 1.08 -16.99
N THR A 26 0.79 0.49 -16.06
CA THR A 26 -0.25 1.18 -15.27
C THR A 26 0.34 2.31 -14.45
N ILE A 27 1.48 2.10 -13.78
CA ILE A 27 2.16 3.16 -13.03
C ILE A 27 2.57 4.31 -13.96
N ARG A 28 3.14 4.00 -15.14
CA ARG A 28 3.54 5.02 -16.11
C ARG A 28 2.35 5.79 -16.71
N SER A 29 1.20 5.15 -16.91
CA SER A 29 0.01 5.84 -17.39
C SER A 29 -0.55 6.76 -16.30
N LEU A 30 -0.63 6.27 -15.06
CA LEU A 30 -1.06 7.06 -13.90
C LEU A 30 -0.16 8.28 -13.66
N ILE A 31 1.17 8.13 -13.76
CA ILE A 31 2.11 9.25 -13.62
C ILE A 31 1.89 10.29 -14.73
N ARG A 32 1.76 9.85 -15.99
CA ARG A 32 1.51 10.78 -17.11
C ARG A 32 0.18 11.50 -16.96
N GLN A 33 -0.85 10.80 -16.49
CA GLN A 33 -2.15 11.40 -16.20
C GLN A 33 -2.07 12.41 -15.06
N HIS A 34 -1.30 12.09 -14.00
CA HIS A 34 -1.07 12.98 -12.86
C HIS A 34 -0.37 14.28 -13.27
N ILE A 35 0.66 14.20 -14.12
CA ILE A 35 1.38 15.38 -14.66
C ILE A 35 0.45 16.24 -15.52
N ARG A 36 -0.39 15.62 -16.36
CA ARG A 36 -1.33 16.35 -17.24
C ARG A 36 -2.43 17.09 -16.47
N MET A 37 -2.80 16.62 -15.27
CA MET A 37 -3.83 17.26 -14.45
C MET A 37 -3.33 18.46 -13.63
N GLY A 38 -2.07 18.90 -13.79
CA GLY A 38 -1.53 20.03 -13.01
C GLY A 38 -1.51 19.78 -11.50
N ARG A 39 -1.52 18.51 -11.10
CA ARG A 39 -1.53 18.09 -9.70
C ARG A 39 -0.15 18.22 -9.09
N ALA A 40 -0.11 18.60 -7.83
CA ALA A 40 1.12 18.75 -7.07
C ALA A 40 1.78 17.38 -6.80
N PRO A 41 2.89 17.02 -7.49
CA PRO A 41 3.49 15.70 -7.36
C PRO A 41 4.06 15.46 -5.95
N TYR A 42 4.49 16.53 -5.27
CA TYR A 42 5.00 16.46 -3.89
C TYR A 42 3.91 16.04 -2.89
N ILE A 43 2.65 16.45 -3.09
CA ILE A 43 1.51 16.03 -2.24
C ILE A 43 1.23 14.53 -2.46
N CYS A 44 1.35 14.04 -3.70
CA CYS A 44 1.17 12.63 -4.02
C CYS A 44 2.26 11.78 -3.36
N VAL A 45 3.52 12.20 -3.47
CA VAL A 45 4.65 11.55 -2.80
C VAL A 45 4.46 11.55 -1.28
N LEU A 46 4.05 12.68 -0.69
CA LEU A 46 3.78 12.78 0.75
C LEU A 46 2.69 11.79 1.19
N GLY A 47 1.55 11.75 0.48
CA GLY A 47 0.47 10.80 0.77
C GLY A 47 0.93 9.35 0.69
N CYS A 48 1.73 8.99 -0.32
CA CYS A 48 2.33 7.67 -0.44
C CYS A 48 3.31 7.37 0.71
N MET A 49 4.14 8.34 1.14
CA MET A 49 5.05 8.15 2.28
C MET A 49 4.28 7.92 3.59
N LEU A 50 3.18 8.65 3.82
CA LEU A 50 2.33 8.44 4.99
C LEU A 50 1.73 7.03 5.02
N LEU A 51 1.25 6.53 3.87
CA LEU A 51 0.76 5.15 3.77
C LEU A 51 1.86 4.11 3.99
N LEU A 52 3.09 4.37 3.52
CA LEU A 52 4.23 3.49 3.79
C LEU A 52 4.57 3.45 5.28
N PHE A 53 4.62 4.60 5.95
CA PHE A 53 4.83 4.67 7.39
C PHE A 53 3.70 4.01 8.17
N ALA A 54 2.46 4.13 7.70
CA ALA A 54 1.34 3.40 8.28
C ALA A 54 1.57 1.88 8.19
N GLY A 55 2.01 1.36 7.04
CA GLY A 55 2.37 -0.05 6.89
C GLY A 55 3.45 -0.51 7.88
N VAL A 56 4.49 0.32 8.11
CA VAL A 56 5.53 0.05 9.11
C VAL A 56 4.95 0.03 10.53
N MET A 57 4.06 0.96 10.86
CA MET A 57 3.39 0.98 12.16
C MET A 57 2.51 -0.25 12.36
N LEU A 58 1.77 -0.69 11.34
CA LEU A 58 0.96 -1.92 11.41
C LEU A 58 1.80 -3.15 11.74
N ILE A 59 2.97 -3.30 11.10
CA ILE A 59 3.91 -4.39 11.41
C ILE A 59 4.38 -4.28 12.87
N SER A 60 4.74 -3.06 13.30
CA SER A 60 5.20 -2.79 14.66
C SER A 60 4.11 -3.05 15.71
N THR A 61 2.84 -2.90 15.36
CA THR A 61 1.69 -3.22 16.22
C THR A 61 1.64 -4.70 16.57
N PHE A 62 1.86 -5.59 15.61
CA PHE A 62 1.89 -7.03 15.87
C PHE A 62 3.16 -7.48 16.59
N ASP A 63 4.19 -6.62 16.60
CA ASP A 63 5.42 -6.84 17.36
C ASP A 63 5.40 -6.24 18.77
N SER A 64 4.29 -5.60 19.16
CA SER A 64 4.17 -4.97 20.46
C SER A 64 4.22 -5.99 21.60
N ARG A 65 4.62 -5.54 22.79
CA ARG A 65 4.69 -6.38 23.99
C ARG A 65 3.32 -6.99 24.33
N GLU A 66 2.25 -6.23 24.11
CA GLU A 66 0.86 -6.65 24.33
C GLU A 66 0.47 -7.77 23.36
N ALA A 67 0.77 -7.61 22.07
CA ALA A 67 0.47 -8.61 21.04
C ALA A 67 1.24 -9.92 21.27
N ARG A 68 2.52 -9.82 21.66
CA ARG A 68 3.37 -10.99 21.96
C ARG A 68 2.96 -11.74 23.23
N ALA A 69 2.34 -11.06 24.19
CA ALA A 69 1.86 -11.67 25.43
C ALA A 69 0.51 -12.39 25.28
N ALA A 70 -0.23 -12.11 24.20
CA ALA A 70 -1.56 -12.66 23.98
C ALA A 70 -1.54 -14.09 23.41
N PRO A 71 -2.56 -14.92 23.72
CA PRO A 71 -2.74 -16.23 23.08
C PRO A 71 -2.91 -16.09 21.56
N ARG A 72 -2.37 -17.06 20.80
CA ARG A 72 -2.43 -17.07 19.32
C ARG A 72 -3.86 -16.95 18.78
N GLY A 73 -3.99 -16.32 17.61
CA GLY A 73 -5.26 -16.17 16.89
C GLY A 73 -5.91 -14.82 17.16
N TRP A 74 -7.23 -14.82 17.36
CA TRP A 74 -8.03 -13.61 17.60
C TRP A 74 -7.52 -12.73 18.75
N PRO A 75 -7.08 -13.27 19.91
CA PRO A 75 -6.64 -12.43 21.03
C PRO A 75 -5.40 -11.58 20.72
N VAL A 76 -4.49 -12.05 19.86
CA VAL A 76 -3.32 -11.27 19.39
C VAL A 76 -3.78 -10.02 18.65
N PHE A 77 -4.80 -10.14 17.79
CA PHE A 77 -5.33 -9.00 17.06
C PHE A 77 -5.96 -7.97 17.99
N VAL A 78 -6.75 -8.43 18.97
CA VAL A 78 -7.35 -7.54 19.97
C VAL A 78 -6.27 -6.82 20.78
N ALA A 79 -5.26 -7.54 21.27
CA ALA A 79 -4.14 -6.95 22.02
C ALA A 79 -3.27 -6.01 21.17
N ALA A 80 -3.06 -6.34 19.89
CA ALA A 80 -2.37 -5.45 18.96
C ALA A 80 -3.17 -4.16 18.77
N SER A 81 -4.50 -4.25 18.63
CA SER A 81 -5.37 -3.08 18.42
C SER A 81 -5.46 -2.12 19.61
N SER A 82 -5.13 -2.57 20.83
CA SER A 82 -5.04 -1.70 22.00
C SER A 82 -3.73 -0.92 22.11
N SER A 83 -2.75 -1.22 21.26
CA SER A 83 -1.42 -0.60 21.34
C SER A 83 -1.39 0.81 20.75
N ASN A 84 -0.47 1.65 21.25
CA ASN A 84 -0.25 3.00 20.71
C ASN A 84 0.19 2.98 19.23
N GLN A 85 0.82 1.89 18.80
CA GLN A 85 1.21 1.66 17.40
C GLN A 85 -0.02 1.52 16.50
N TRP A 86 -1.09 0.87 16.97
CA TRP A 86 -2.36 0.78 16.25
C TRP A 86 -2.98 2.15 16.02
N THR A 87 -3.03 2.99 17.06
CA THR A 87 -3.53 4.36 16.94
C THR A 87 -2.73 5.18 15.95
N SER A 88 -1.39 5.07 16.00
CA SER A 88 -0.47 5.74 15.08
C SER A 88 -0.68 5.27 13.63
N PHE A 89 -0.88 3.96 13.44
CA PHE A 89 -1.26 3.37 12.15
C PHE A 89 -2.57 3.96 11.62
N CYS A 90 -3.63 4.00 12.43
CA CYS A 90 -4.92 4.56 12.02
C CYS A 90 -4.81 6.04 11.63
N MET A 91 -4.06 6.84 12.39
CA MET A 91 -3.83 8.24 12.05
C MET A 91 -3.07 8.40 10.73
N LEU A 92 -1.96 7.69 10.55
CA LEU A 92 -1.16 7.77 9.32
C LEU A 92 -1.92 7.27 8.09
N MET A 93 -2.72 6.20 8.23
CA MET A 93 -3.61 5.72 7.17
C MET A 93 -4.62 6.80 6.76
N SER A 94 -5.34 7.37 7.74
CA SER A 94 -6.35 8.39 7.48
C SER A 94 -5.73 9.65 6.88
N SER A 95 -4.64 10.16 7.44
CA SER A 95 -3.95 11.34 6.91
C SER A 95 -3.40 11.08 5.51
N GLY A 96 -2.79 9.92 5.25
CA GLY A 96 -2.30 9.54 3.93
C GLY A 96 -3.44 9.48 2.90
N ALA A 97 -4.57 8.86 3.26
CA ALA A 97 -5.75 8.78 2.41
C ALA A 97 -6.37 10.16 2.14
N ILE A 98 -6.45 11.04 3.15
CA ILE A 98 -6.94 12.41 3.00
C ILE A 98 -6.04 13.21 2.06
N VAL A 99 -4.72 13.17 2.28
CA VAL A 99 -3.74 13.90 1.44
C VAL A 99 -3.83 13.45 -0.02
N LEU A 100 -3.96 12.14 -0.26
CA LEU A 100 -4.17 11.63 -1.61
C LEU A 100 -5.53 12.05 -2.17
N THR A 101 -6.60 12.00 -1.37
CA THR A 101 -7.93 12.43 -1.81
C THR A 101 -7.94 13.91 -2.20
N ILE A 102 -7.31 14.78 -1.41
CA ILE A 102 -7.16 16.21 -1.71
C ILE A 102 -6.39 16.41 -3.01
N ASN A 103 -5.33 15.63 -3.24
CA ASN A 103 -4.60 15.68 -4.49
C ASN A 103 -5.47 15.26 -5.70
N TYR A 104 -6.39 14.32 -5.49
CA TYR A 104 -7.28 13.80 -6.53
C TYR A 104 -8.57 14.60 -6.72
N LEU A 105 -8.94 15.48 -5.78
CA LEU A 105 -10.06 16.39 -5.97
C LEU A 105 -9.78 17.27 -7.20
N PRO A 106 -10.76 17.45 -8.10
CA PRO A 106 -10.64 18.47 -9.13
C PRO A 106 -10.41 19.81 -8.43
N LYS A 107 -9.40 20.54 -8.85
CA LYS A 107 -9.18 21.88 -8.31
C LYS A 107 -10.46 22.68 -8.57
N LEU A 108 -10.95 23.38 -7.57
CA LEU A 108 -11.99 24.42 -7.71
C LEU A 108 -11.47 25.66 -8.47
N GLU A 109 -10.40 25.51 -9.26
CA GLU A 109 -10.00 26.49 -10.25
C GLU A 109 -11.06 26.39 -11.35
N GLY A 110 -11.98 27.36 -11.35
CA GLY A 110 -13.19 27.36 -12.16
C GLY A 110 -12.95 26.93 -13.60
N GLU A 111 -13.89 26.15 -14.12
CA GLU A 111 -14.19 26.18 -15.54
C GLU A 111 -14.42 27.65 -15.91
N ALA A 112 -13.43 28.24 -16.58
CA ALA A 112 -13.47 29.53 -17.25
C ALA A 112 -12.98 29.33 -18.68
#